data_AF-A0A850GQ61-F1
#
_entry.id   AF-A0A850GQ61-F1
#
_cell.length_a   1.000
_cell.length_b   1.000
_cell.length_c   1.000
_cell.angle_alpha   90.00
_cell.angle_beta   90.00
_cell.angle_gamma   90.00
#
_symmetry.space_group_name_H-M   'P 1'
#
loop_
_entity.id
_entity.type
_entity.pdbx_description
1 polymer ?
#
loop_
_entity_poly.entity_id
_entity_poly.type
_entity_poly.pdbx_seq_one_letter_code
_entity_poly.pdbx_strand_id
1 'polypeptide(L)'
;MPRRLCRMFLMASLSCVACQQPPDVSEELELYASLQNMAFAEICECPEDVLYASIQACADALYLRAEDRECLADSLEGFEEEGKRYLDCANPVVEEYGNCLSMNPGCEAGWYDDCTVAYQDAIEMCPELPDGARNKFITCDL
;
A
#
# COMPACT_ATOMS: atom_id res chain seq x y z
N MET A 1 3.87 -38.12 62.83
CA MET A 1 4.58 -38.68 61.65
C MET A 1 3.66 -39.70 60.99
N PRO A 2 3.61 -39.90 59.65
CA PRO A 2 4.32 -39.28 58.49
C PRO A 2 3.37 -38.38 57.64
N ARG A 3 3.72 -37.31 56.90
CA ARG A 3 4.70 -37.00 55.82
C ARG A 3 4.57 -37.81 54.52
N ARG A 4 3.94 -37.20 53.49
CA ARG A 4 4.33 -37.20 52.06
C ARG A 4 3.78 -35.89 51.43
N LEU A 5 4.54 -34.82 51.19
CA LEU A 5 5.57 -34.53 50.17
C LEU A 5 5.09 -34.54 48.70
N CYS A 6 5.28 -33.37 48.07
CA CYS A 6 5.48 -33.06 46.65
C CYS A 6 4.36 -33.32 45.63
N ARG A 7 3.78 -32.22 45.15
CA ARG A 7 3.92 -31.85 43.73
C ARG A 7 3.87 -30.33 43.56
N MET A 8 5.06 -29.77 43.46
CA MET A 8 5.37 -28.51 42.79
C MET A 8 5.36 -28.78 41.27
N PHE A 9 5.30 -27.71 40.46
CA PHE A 9 5.26 -27.63 38.98
C PHE A 9 3.84 -27.78 38.38
N LEU A 10 3.32 -26.89 37.52
CA LEU A 10 3.95 -25.94 36.60
C LEU A 10 3.09 -24.67 36.42
N MET A 11 3.79 -23.54 36.36
CA MET A 11 3.55 -22.38 35.49
C MET A 11 2.13 -22.17 34.94
N ALA A 12 1.30 -21.44 35.70
CA ALA A 12 0.27 -20.60 35.11
C ALA A 12 0.89 -19.25 34.71
N SER A 13 1.95 -19.26 33.91
CA SER A 13 2.33 -18.10 33.10
C SER A 13 1.40 -18.12 31.90
N LEU A 14 0.16 -17.70 32.14
CA LEU A 14 -0.74 -17.23 31.09
C LEU A 14 -0.03 -15.99 30.54
N SER A 15 0.85 -16.23 29.56
CA SER A 15 1.46 -15.19 28.78
C SER A 15 0.32 -14.31 28.31
N CYS A 16 0.32 -13.06 28.75
CA CYS A 16 -0.37 -11.97 28.08
C CYS A 16 0.20 -11.92 26.65
N VAL A 17 -0.24 -12.83 25.78
CA VAL A 17 -0.22 -12.57 24.34
C VAL A 17 -1.20 -11.43 24.22
N ALA A 18 -0.65 -10.23 24.15
CA ALA A 18 -1.38 -8.99 24.16
C ALA A 18 -2.51 -9.10 23.14
N CYS A 19 -3.75 -8.89 23.57
CA CYS A 19 -4.85 -8.53 22.69
C CYS A 19 -4.58 -7.11 22.16
N GLN A 20 -3.46 -6.90 21.47
CA GLN A 20 -3.32 -5.72 20.63
C GLN A 20 -4.29 -5.95 19.48
N GLN A 21 -5.35 -5.14 19.44
CA GLN A 21 -6.15 -5.08 18.23
C GLN A 21 -5.20 -4.79 17.07
N PRO A 22 -5.45 -5.41 15.89
CA PRO A 22 -4.69 -5.05 14.69
C PRO A 22 -4.70 -3.52 14.53
N PRO A 23 -3.59 -2.92 14.05
CA PRO A 23 -3.57 -1.49 13.81
C PRO A 23 -4.69 -1.12 12.84
N ASP A 24 -5.29 0.05 13.05
CA ASP A 24 -6.17 0.65 12.07
C ASP A 24 -5.29 1.24 10.96
N VAL A 25 -5.52 0.82 9.72
CA VAL A 25 -4.77 1.26 8.52
C VAL A 25 -5.57 2.22 7.64
N SER A 26 -6.76 2.64 8.09
CA SER A 26 -7.66 3.45 7.29
C SER A 26 -7.06 4.81 6.90
N GLU A 27 -6.35 5.47 7.82
CA GLU A 27 -5.72 6.77 7.56
C GLU A 27 -4.58 6.65 6.53
N GLU A 28 -3.72 5.65 6.67
CA GLU A 28 -2.61 5.42 5.75
C GLU A 28 -3.09 5.04 4.35
N LEU A 29 -4.20 4.30 4.27
CA LEU A 29 -4.81 3.89 3.00
C LEU A 29 -5.55 5.05 2.31
N GLU A 30 -6.23 5.90 3.08
CA GLU A 30 -6.80 7.15 2.56
C GLU A 30 -5.71 8.07 2.02
N LEU A 31 -4.58 8.18 2.72
CA LEU A 31 -3.42 8.92 2.25
C LEU A 31 -2.86 8.33 0.96
N TYR A 32 -2.64 7.01 0.92
CA TYR A 32 -2.15 6.30 -0.27
C TYR A 32 -3.02 6.59 -1.49
N ALA A 33 -4.33 6.40 -1.36
CA ALA A 33 -5.27 6.63 -2.45
C ALA A 33 -5.32 8.11 -2.88
N SER A 34 -5.20 9.04 -1.94
CA SER A 34 -5.11 10.47 -2.25
C SER A 34 -3.85 10.80 -3.02
N LEU A 35 -2.70 10.23 -2.64
CA LEU A 35 -1.41 10.46 -3.30
C LEU A 35 -1.39 9.90 -4.72
N GLN A 36 -1.89 8.67 -4.92
CA GLN A 36 -2.04 8.07 -6.25
C GLN A 36 -2.91 8.95 -7.15
N ASN A 37 -4.07 9.39 -6.66
CA ASN A 37 -4.97 10.27 -7.41
C ASN A 37 -4.33 11.62 -7.77
N MET A 38 -3.50 12.18 -6.89
CA MET A 38 -2.74 13.39 -7.20
C MET A 38 -1.67 13.13 -8.25
N ALA A 39 -0.91 12.04 -8.13
CA ALA A 39 0.08 11.66 -9.14
C ALA A 39 -0.57 11.47 -10.52
N PHE A 40 -1.70 10.77 -10.59
CA PHE A 40 -2.43 10.57 -11.85
C PHE A 40 -3.05 11.83 -12.43
N ALA A 41 -3.28 12.87 -11.63
CA ALA A 41 -3.70 14.18 -12.14
C ALA A 41 -2.56 14.92 -12.88
N GLU A 42 -1.30 14.56 -12.62
CA GLU A 42 -0.11 15.19 -13.20
C GLU A 42 0.44 14.45 -14.43
N ILE A 43 -0.17 13.33 -14.86
CA ILE A 43 0.32 12.58 -16.02
C ILE A 43 0.07 13.36 -17.32
N CYS A 44 1.14 13.50 -18.09
CA CYS A 44 1.12 14.06 -19.44
C CYS A 44 1.00 13.01 -20.54
N GLU A 45 1.32 11.76 -20.22
CA GLU A 45 1.40 10.62 -21.13
C GLU A 45 0.67 9.44 -20.49
N CYS A 46 0.13 8.58 -21.34
CA CYS A 46 -0.59 7.39 -20.90
C CYS A 46 0.13 6.15 -21.40
N PRO A 47 0.11 5.05 -20.62
CA PRO A 47 0.72 3.80 -21.03
C PRO A 47 0.25 3.37 -22.44
N GLU A 48 1.19 3.17 -23.36
CA GLU A 48 0.89 2.90 -24.78
C GLU A 48 0.22 1.54 -25.02
N ASP A 49 0.27 0.65 -24.03
CA ASP A 49 -0.32 -0.68 -24.04
C ASP A 49 -1.85 -0.66 -23.86
N VAL A 50 -2.41 0.46 -23.41
CA VAL A 50 -3.87 0.67 -23.29
C VAL A 50 -4.31 1.83 -24.18
N LEU A 51 -5.05 1.52 -25.23
CA LEU A 51 -5.59 2.52 -26.17
C LEU A 51 -6.73 3.32 -25.53
N TYR A 52 -6.39 4.28 -24.69
CA TYR A 52 -7.34 5.25 -24.17
C TYR A 52 -7.74 6.25 -25.26
N ALA A 53 -8.99 6.69 -25.23
CA ALA A 53 -9.52 7.65 -26.21
C ALA A 53 -8.94 9.08 -26.04
N SER A 54 -8.38 9.38 -24.87
CA SER A 54 -7.73 10.65 -24.52
C SER A 54 -6.90 10.48 -23.24
N ILE A 55 -6.04 11.46 -22.95
CA ILE A 55 -5.30 11.54 -21.67
C ILE A 55 -6.28 11.61 -20.49
N GLN A 56 -7.40 12.33 -20.62
CA GLN A 56 -8.43 12.37 -19.57
C GLN A 56 -9.05 10.99 -19.33
N ALA A 57 -9.36 10.23 -20.39
CA ALA A 57 -9.94 8.90 -20.24
C ALA A 57 -8.97 7.91 -19.57
N CYS A 58 -7.68 8.14 -19.72
CA CYS A 58 -6.61 7.40 -19.05
C CYS A 58 -6.46 7.82 -17.59
N ALA A 59 -6.39 9.12 -17.29
CA ALA A 59 -6.35 9.62 -15.92
C ALA A 59 -7.59 9.18 -15.12
N ASP A 60 -8.78 9.22 -15.74
CA ASP A 60 -10.03 8.74 -15.12
C ASP A 60 -10.02 7.22 -14.88
N ALA A 61 -9.30 6.44 -15.69
CA ALA A 61 -9.19 5.00 -15.53
C ALA A 61 -8.20 4.61 -14.43
N LEU A 62 -7.15 5.42 -14.23
CA LEU A 62 -6.15 5.23 -13.18
C LEU A 62 -6.61 5.81 -11.82
N TYR A 63 -7.67 6.62 -11.81
CA TYR A 63 -8.18 7.24 -10.61
C TYR A 63 -8.79 6.20 -9.65
N LEU A 64 -8.25 6.10 -8.44
CA LEU A 64 -8.77 5.25 -7.36
C LEU A 64 -10.07 5.81 -6.80
N ARG A 65 -11.18 5.13 -7.12
CA ARG A 65 -12.54 5.46 -6.67
C ARG A 65 -12.80 4.88 -5.29
N ALA A 66 -14.01 5.08 -4.79
CA ALA A 66 -14.42 4.58 -3.49
C ALA A 66 -14.38 3.05 -3.42
N GLU A 67 -14.79 2.39 -4.50
CA GLU A 67 -14.81 0.94 -4.61
C GLU A 67 -13.38 0.35 -4.63
N ASP A 68 -12.45 1.05 -5.27
CA ASP A 68 -11.06 0.63 -5.36
C ASP A 68 -10.38 0.77 -3.97
N ARG A 69 -10.73 1.82 -3.20
CA ARG A 69 -10.31 1.97 -1.80
C ARG A 69 -10.86 0.88 -0.88
N GLU A 70 -12.13 0.52 -1.04
CA GLU A 70 -12.73 -0.60 -0.30
C GLU A 70 -12.02 -1.92 -0.64
N CYS A 71 -11.72 -2.16 -1.93
CA CYS A 71 -10.94 -3.31 -2.38
C CYS A 71 -9.54 -3.36 -1.73
N LEU A 72 -8.83 -2.22 -1.68
CA LEU A 72 -7.53 -2.13 -1.02
C LEU A 72 -7.64 -2.43 0.48
N ALA A 73 -8.65 -1.90 1.17
CA ALA A 73 -8.87 -2.19 2.58
C ALA A 73 -9.15 -3.69 2.83
N ASP A 74 -10.03 -4.30 2.02
CA ASP A 74 -10.34 -5.73 2.07
C ASP A 74 -9.12 -6.61 1.75
N SER A 75 -8.18 -6.11 0.94
CA SER A 75 -6.94 -6.83 0.63
C SER A 75 -5.99 -6.95 1.83
N LEU A 76 -6.12 -6.04 2.80
CA LEU A 76 -5.30 -5.98 4.01
C LEU A 76 -6.00 -6.57 5.25
N GLU A 77 -7.26 -7.00 5.14
CA GLU A 77 -7.99 -7.63 6.26
C GLU A 77 -7.23 -8.87 6.78
N GLY A 78 -6.90 -8.86 8.07
CA GLY A 78 -6.09 -9.89 8.72
C GLY A 78 -4.58 -9.79 8.47
N PHE A 79 -4.13 -8.75 7.77
CA PHE A 79 -2.73 -8.42 7.49
C PHE A 79 -2.44 -6.94 7.82
N GLU A 80 -3.15 -6.35 8.77
CA GLU A 80 -3.11 -4.91 9.02
C GLU A 80 -1.72 -4.44 9.50
N GLU A 81 -0.98 -5.28 10.23
CA GLU A 81 0.38 -4.93 10.65
C GLU A 81 1.35 -4.87 9.46
N GLU A 82 1.30 -5.87 8.57
CA GLU A 82 2.04 -5.88 7.31
C GLU A 82 1.61 -4.73 6.40
N GLY A 83 0.29 -4.52 6.27
CA GLY A 83 -0.33 -3.45 5.50
C GLY A 83 0.16 -2.09 5.96
N LYS A 84 0.16 -1.84 7.27
CA LYS A 84 0.69 -0.60 7.83
C LYS A 84 2.15 -0.40 7.48
N ARG A 85 3.01 -1.41 7.66
CA ARG A 85 4.45 -1.30 7.34
C ARG A 85 4.69 -1.03 5.86
N TYR A 86 3.88 -1.64 4.99
CA TYR A 86 3.93 -1.37 3.56
C TYR A 86 3.50 0.06 3.26
N LEU A 87 2.34 0.52 3.74
CA LEU A 87 1.80 1.86 3.48
C LEU A 87 2.67 2.97 4.06
N ASP A 88 3.23 2.80 5.27
CA ASP A 88 4.17 3.73 5.88
C ASP A 88 5.43 3.94 5.00
N CYS A 89 5.81 2.92 4.22
CA CYS A 89 6.89 3.01 3.23
C CYS A 89 6.42 3.53 1.86
N ALA A 90 5.28 3.06 1.38
CA ALA A 90 4.76 3.33 0.05
C ALA A 90 4.29 4.79 -0.10
N ASN A 91 3.64 5.36 0.91
CA ASN A 91 3.11 6.72 0.87
C ASN A 91 4.16 7.78 0.47
N PRO A 92 5.31 7.91 1.13
CA PRO A 92 6.33 8.88 0.71
C PRO A 92 6.87 8.59 -0.70
N VAL A 93 6.91 7.33 -1.14
CA VAL A 93 7.34 6.96 -2.50
C VAL A 93 6.32 7.44 -3.56
N VAL A 94 5.02 7.27 -3.31
CA VAL A 94 3.96 7.80 -4.20
C VAL A 94 3.95 9.32 -4.20
N GLU A 95 4.19 9.97 -3.05
CA GLU A 95 4.32 11.42 -2.96
C GLU A 95 5.49 11.94 -3.82
N GLU A 96 6.65 11.30 -3.74
CA GLU A 96 7.81 11.62 -4.58
C GLU A 96 7.53 11.40 -6.07
N TYR A 97 6.79 10.34 -6.42
CA TYR A 97 6.36 10.10 -7.80
C TYR A 97 5.46 11.22 -8.34
N GLY A 98 4.42 11.61 -7.59
CA GLY A 98 3.57 12.75 -7.95
C GLY A 98 4.35 14.05 -8.08
N ASN A 99 5.29 14.31 -7.17
CA ASN A 99 6.19 15.46 -7.26
C ASN A 99 7.05 15.42 -8.55
N CYS A 100 7.60 14.25 -8.90
CA CYS A 100 8.36 14.06 -10.12
C CYS A 100 7.52 14.39 -11.37
N LEU A 101 6.30 13.88 -11.45
CA LEU A 101 5.38 14.16 -12.57
C LEU A 101 5.06 15.67 -12.67
N SER A 102 4.76 16.32 -11.54
CA SER A 102 4.42 17.76 -11.50
C SER A 102 5.57 18.69 -11.97
N MET A 103 6.82 18.21 -11.95
CA MET A 103 7.98 18.99 -12.38
C MET A 103 8.11 19.08 -13.91
N ASN A 104 7.23 18.43 -14.68
CA ASN A 104 7.21 18.48 -16.14
C ASN A 104 5.94 19.16 -16.71
N PRO A 105 5.73 20.46 -16.47
CA PRO A 105 4.60 21.18 -17.04
C PRO A 105 4.66 21.29 -18.57
N GLY A 106 5.81 20.98 -19.17
CA GLY A 106 6.03 20.99 -20.62
C GLY A 106 5.68 19.67 -21.31
N CYS A 107 5.32 18.63 -20.57
CA CYS A 107 5.08 17.28 -21.09
C CYS A 107 6.22 16.80 -22.00
N GLU A 108 7.47 16.97 -21.54
CA GLU A 108 8.65 16.44 -22.20
C GLU A 108 8.58 14.91 -22.29
N ALA A 109 8.79 14.38 -23.51
CA ALA A 109 8.71 12.95 -23.78
C ALA A 109 9.75 12.16 -22.98
N GLY A 110 9.34 10.99 -22.45
CA GLY A 110 10.19 10.11 -21.64
C GLY A 110 10.29 10.50 -20.17
N TRP A 111 9.80 11.69 -19.78
CA TRP A 111 9.76 12.09 -18.36
C TRP A 111 8.87 11.19 -17.52
N TYR A 112 7.72 10.77 -18.07
CA TYR A 112 6.84 9.81 -17.41
C TYR A 112 7.57 8.50 -17.12
N ASP A 113 8.31 7.97 -18.11
CA ASP A 113 9.10 6.75 -17.96
C ASP A 113 10.19 6.92 -16.88
N ASP A 114 10.93 8.03 -16.90
CA ASP A 114 11.96 8.33 -15.92
C ASP A 114 11.39 8.38 -14.49
N CYS A 115 10.27 9.08 -14.28
CA CYS A 115 9.59 9.12 -12.98
C CYS A 115 9.05 7.73 -12.57
N THR A 116 8.50 6.97 -13.52
CA THR A 116 7.90 5.67 -13.27
C THR A 116 8.95 4.62 -12.91
N VAL A 117 10.11 4.63 -13.57
CA VAL A 117 11.26 3.77 -13.22
C VAL A 117 11.74 4.08 -11.80
N ALA A 118 11.91 5.36 -11.44
CA ALA A 118 12.32 5.73 -10.09
C ALA A 118 11.28 5.32 -9.02
N TYR A 119 9.99 5.47 -9.33
CA TYR A 119 8.90 5.00 -8.47
C TYR A 119 8.94 3.47 -8.28
N GLN A 120 9.09 2.70 -9.35
CA GLN A 120 9.16 1.24 -9.30
C GLN A 120 10.38 0.76 -8.50
N ASP A 121 11.56 1.33 -8.73
CA ASP A 121 12.76 0.99 -7.96
C ASP A 121 12.57 1.27 -6.46
N ALA A 122 11.89 2.37 -6.11
CA ALA A 122 11.65 2.74 -4.72
C ALA A 122 10.58 1.88 -4.04
N ILE A 123 9.47 1.56 -4.74
CA ILE A 123 8.38 0.74 -4.17
C ILE A 123 8.84 -0.71 -3.94
N GLU A 124 9.75 -1.22 -4.77
CA GLU A 124 10.37 -2.54 -4.57
C GLU A 124 11.22 -2.63 -3.30
N MET A 125 11.67 -1.50 -2.74
CA MET A 125 12.38 -1.47 -1.46
C MET A 125 11.45 -1.52 -0.25
N CYS A 126 10.13 -1.36 -0.45
CA CYS A 126 9.18 -1.44 0.65
C CYS A 126 8.99 -2.87 1.16
N PRO A 127 8.62 -3.04 2.45
CA PRO A 127 8.33 -4.37 2.99
C PRO A 127 7.26 -5.09 2.16
N GLU A 128 7.56 -6.29 1.69
CA GLU A 128 6.59 -7.07 0.92
C GLU A 128 5.36 -7.43 1.75
N LEU A 129 4.17 -7.27 1.13
CA LEU A 129 2.94 -7.85 1.66
C LEU A 129 2.99 -9.38 1.52
N PRO A 130 2.37 -10.14 2.45
CA PRO A 130 2.20 -11.58 2.30
C PRO A 130 1.43 -11.92 1.01
N ASP A 131 1.76 -13.05 0.37
CA ASP A 131 1.19 -13.44 -0.94
C ASP A 131 -0.35 -13.33 -1.02
N GLY A 132 -1.05 -13.64 0.08
CA GLY A 132 -2.52 -13.55 0.17
C GLY A 132 -3.08 -12.12 0.12
N ALA A 133 -2.35 -11.15 0.68
CA ALA A 133 -2.68 -9.73 0.63
C ALA A 133 -2.12 -9.10 -0.65
N ARG A 134 -0.85 -9.34 -0.98
CA ARG A 134 -0.14 -8.73 -2.11
C ARG A 134 -0.88 -8.88 -3.43
N ASN A 135 -1.32 -10.09 -3.76
CA ASN A 135 -2.00 -10.33 -5.05
C ASN A 135 -3.34 -9.60 -5.14
N LYS A 136 -4.07 -9.51 -4.03
CA LYS A 136 -5.33 -8.76 -3.96
C LYS A 136 -5.06 -7.26 -4.04
N PHE A 137 -4.10 -6.76 -3.26
CA PHE A 137 -3.72 -5.36 -3.22
C PHE A 137 -3.34 -4.86 -4.61
N ILE A 138 -2.44 -5.56 -5.30
CA ILE A 138 -2.05 -5.25 -6.69
C ILE A 138 -3.27 -5.28 -7.62
N THR A 139 -4.22 -6.21 -7.44
CA THR A 139 -5.42 -6.26 -8.28
C THR A 139 -6.35 -5.05 -8.07
N CYS A 140 -6.36 -4.48 -6.85
CA CYS A 140 -7.16 -3.30 -6.51
C CYS A 140 -6.48 -1.98 -6.90
N ASP A 141 -5.16 -1.98 -7.08
CA ASP A 141 -4.31 -0.82 -7.40
C ASP A 141 -4.04 -0.65 -8.91
N LEU A 142 -4.75 -1.40 -9.76
CA LEU A 142 -4.60 -1.42 -11.23
C LEU A 142 -5.76 -0.75 -11.97
#